data_AF-A0A2D6MZL4-F1
#
_entry.id   AF-A0A2D6MZL4-F1
#
_cell.length_a   1.000
_cell.length_b   1.000
_cell.length_c   1.000
_cell.angle_alpha   90.00
_cell.angle_beta   90.00
_cell.angle_gamma   90.00
#
_symmetry.space_group_name_H-M   'P 1'
#
loop_
_entity.id
_entity.type
_entity.pdbx_description
1 polymer ?
#
loop_
_entity_poly.entity_id
_entity_poly.type
_entity_poly.pdbx_seq_one_letter_code
_entity_poly.pdbx_strand_id
1 'polypeptide(L)'
;MCKSALPARERRSRSQPPLHARPGATTGEDTRRERTETPGNTNLFAVAVAVVAWASAGHCAASAQPTWIKHAVGEPPYYRAATGAVQIADVDGDGHPDVLTTVRDTDNPDNGIIYWWENRGDRTFNRHTVVQDFGRPDDLRAIDMDGDSDIDFVVTVTFPSSA
;
A
#
# COMPACT_ATOMS: atom_id res chain seq x y z
N MET A 1 -25.95 -4.86 -39.96
CA MET A 1 -26.15 -6.28 -39.65
C MET A 1 -25.20 -7.13 -40.50
N CYS A 2 -24.26 -7.85 -39.87
CA CYS A 2 -23.60 -9.08 -40.34
C CYS A 2 -22.86 -9.63 -39.11
N LYS A 3 -23.23 -10.79 -38.54
CA LYS A 3 -22.85 -12.16 -38.96
C LYS A 3 -21.32 -12.34 -38.97
N SER A 4 -20.62 -12.97 -38.03
CA SER A 4 -20.80 -14.21 -37.20
C SER A 4 -19.93 -15.35 -37.72
N ALA A 5 -18.93 -15.83 -36.94
CA ALA A 5 -18.60 -17.26 -36.74
C ALA A 5 -17.29 -17.51 -35.94
N LEU A 6 -17.36 -18.44 -34.99
CA LEU A 6 -16.33 -19.38 -34.51
C LEU A 6 -16.93 -20.81 -34.69
N PRO A 7 -16.28 -21.98 -34.43
CA PRO A 7 -15.01 -22.21 -33.70
C PRO A 7 -14.08 -23.36 -34.20
N ALA A 8 -12.96 -23.56 -33.49
CA ALA A 8 -12.29 -24.82 -33.08
C ALA A 8 -11.88 -25.95 -34.08
N ARG A 9 -10.65 -26.50 -33.90
CA ARG A 9 -10.47 -27.89 -33.40
C ARG A 9 -9.04 -28.24 -32.88
N GLU A 10 -8.96 -29.34 -32.11
CA GLU A 10 -7.75 -29.98 -31.55
C GLU A 10 -6.81 -30.63 -32.59
N ARG A 11 -5.57 -30.93 -32.18
CA ARG A 11 -4.97 -32.26 -32.37
C ARG A 11 -4.07 -32.68 -31.19
N ARG A 12 -4.11 -33.97 -30.86
CA ARG A 12 -3.26 -34.68 -29.86
C ARG A 12 -2.04 -35.32 -30.60
N SER A 13 -1.06 -36.04 -30.00
CA SER A 13 -1.05 -36.86 -28.78
C SER A 13 0.36 -37.45 -28.43
N ARG A 14 0.49 -38.04 -27.23
CA ARG A 14 1.47 -39.11 -26.81
C ARG A 14 2.93 -38.65 -26.59
N SER A 15 3.77 -39.28 -25.74
CA SER A 15 3.62 -40.52 -24.92
C SER A 15 4.52 -40.57 -23.67
N GLN A 16 4.18 -41.47 -22.72
CA GLN A 16 4.90 -41.98 -21.52
C GLN A 16 4.51 -43.48 -21.36
N PRO A 17 4.88 -44.25 -20.31
CA PRO A 17 5.79 -44.05 -19.16
C PRO A 17 7.05 -44.95 -19.38
N PRO A 18 7.58 -45.89 -18.53
CA PRO A 18 7.53 -46.19 -17.07
C PRO A 18 8.97 -46.34 -16.46
N LEU A 19 9.34 -47.03 -15.35
CA LEU A 19 8.71 -47.82 -14.26
C LEU A 19 9.69 -47.90 -13.04
N HIS A 20 9.19 -48.04 -11.80
CA HIS A 20 9.66 -48.86 -10.65
C HIS A 20 9.40 -48.20 -9.26
N ALA A 21 9.39 -49.00 -8.18
CA ALA A 21 8.74 -48.62 -6.91
C ALA A 21 9.18 -49.40 -5.64
N ARG A 22 9.12 -48.72 -4.47
CA ARG A 22 8.80 -49.19 -3.07
C ARG A 22 9.61 -50.39 -2.47
N PRO A 23 9.53 -50.70 -1.14
CA PRO A 23 8.76 -50.12 -0.03
C PRO A 23 9.60 -49.77 1.25
N GLY A 24 8.93 -49.38 2.35
CA GLY A 24 9.47 -49.34 3.72
C GLY A 24 8.50 -48.67 4.72
N ALA A 25 8.29 -49.23 5.92
CA ALA A 25 7.35 -48.70 6.91
C ALA A 25 7.59 -49.18 8.36
N THR A 26 7.43 -48.26 9.32
CA THR A 26 7.26 -48.47 10.79
C THR A 26 6.50 -47.24 11.32
N THR A 27 5.24 -47.35 11.76
CA THR A 27 4.82 -47.63 13.16
C THR A 27 5.39 -46.65 14.19
N GLY A 28 4.58 -45.67 14.59
CA GLY A 28 4.76 -44.77 15.73
C GLY A 28 3.38 -44.41 16.28
N GLU A 29 3.24 -44.30 17.61
CA GLU A 29 1.96 -44.49 18.31
C GLU A 29 0.96 -43.32 18.19
N ASP A 30 -0.32 -43.65 17.98
CA ASP A 30 -1.43 -42.72 18.19
C ASP A 30 -1.68 -42.55 19.69
N THR A 31 -1.44 -41.33 20.19
CA THR A 31 -1.97 -40.88 21.48
C THR A 31 -2.68 -39.53 21.32
N ARG A 32 -3.84 -39.54 20.67
CA ARG A 32 -4.89 -38.49 20.71
C ARG A 32 -4.95 -37.80 22.07
N ARG A 33 -4.30 -36.64 22.18
CA ARG A 33 -4.49 -35.68 23.28
C ARG A 33 -5.49 -34.62 22.83
N GLU A 34 -6.65 -34.62 23.44
CA GLU A 34 -7.68 -33.63 23.19
C GLU A 34 -7.26 -32.30 23.80
N ARG A 35 -6.83 -31.37 22.94
CA ARG A 35 -6.60 -29.96 23.33
C ARG A 35 -7.92 -29.22 23.19
N THR A 36 -8.57 -28.93 24.32
CA THR A 36 -9.65 -27.95 24.40
C THR A 36 -9.16 -26.55 24.01
N GLU A 37 -10.10 -25.74 23.54
CA GLU A 37 -9.82 -24.54 22.75
C GLU A 37 -9.34 -23.34 23.57
N THR A 38 -8.64 -22.44 22.89
CA THR A 38 -8.94 -21.02 23.03
C THR A 38 -9.00 -20.45 21.62
N PRO A 39 -10.11 -19.81 21.20
CA PRO A 39 -10.19 -19.17 19.88
C PRO A 39 -9.04 -18.17 19.70
N GLY A 40 -8.45 -18.14 18.50
CA GLY A 40 -7.28 -17.31 18.24
C GLY A 40 -7.59 -15.81 18.44
N ASN A 41 -6.66 -15.09 19.08
CA ASN A 41 -6.70 -13.63 19.19
C ASN A 41 -6.69 -13.02 17.78
N THR A 42 -7.88 -12.72 17.28
CA THR A 42 -8.11 -12.38 15.87
C THR A 42 -8.13 -10.87 15.71
N ASN A 43 -7.03 -10.36 15.14
CA ASN A 43 -6.94 -9.10 14.42
C ASN A 43 -7.39 -7.82 15.15
N LEU A 44 -6.44 -7.15 15.83
CA LEU A 44 -6.48 -5.69 15.93
C LEU A 44 -5.91 -5.11 14.62
N PHE A 45 -6.77 -4.95 13.60
CA PHE A 45 -6.39 -4.27 12.35
C PHE A 45 -6.30 -2.75 12.57
N ALA A 46 -5.12 -2.27 12.96
CA ALA A 46 -4.81 -0.84 12.99
C ALA A 46 -4.52 -0.32 11.56
N VAL A 47 -5.57 -0.18 10.75
CA VAL A 47 -5.44 0.44 9.41
C VAL A 47 -5.22 1.94 9.58
N ALA A 48 -3.98 2.38 9.40
CA ALA A 48 -3.60 3.80 9.40
C ALA A 48 -4.10 4.48 8.12
N VAL A 49 -5.36 4.91 8.11
CA VAL A 49 -5.96 5.61 6.97
C VAL A 49 -5.49 7.06 6.92
N ALA A 50 -4.67 7.41 5.92
CA ALA A 50 -4.52 8.81 5.52
C ALA A 50 -5.85 9.32 4.94
N VAL A 51 -6.45 10.33 5.56
CA VAL A 51 -7.72 10.93 5.10
C VAL A 51 -7.43 12.29 4.48
N VAL A 52 -7.41 12.33 3.14
CA VAL A 52 -7.43 13.58 2.36
C VAL A 52 -8.88 13.86 1.96
N ALA A 53 -9.32 15.10 2.13
CA ALA A 53 -10.70 15.51 1.87
C ALA A 53 -10.76 16.99 1.46
N TRP A 54 -11.45 17.29 0.35
CA TRP A 54 -11.72 18.66 -0.09
C TRP A 54 -13.19 18.84 -0.49
N ALA A 55 -13.64 20.09 -0.60
CA ALA A 55 -14.99 20.45 -1.03
C ALA A 55 -14.95 21.30 -2.31
N SER A 56 -15.88 21.06 -3.22
CA SER A 56 -16.12 21.90 -4.41
C SER A 56 -17.45 22.65 -4.28
N ALA A 57 -17.41 23.97 -4.46
CA ALA A 57 -18.60 24.82 -4.32
C ALA A 57 -19.48 24.73 -5.59
N GLY A 58 -20.70 24.23 -5.45
CA GLY A 58 -21.60 23.95 -6.57
C GLY A 58 -23.05 24.38 -6.34
N HIS A 59 -23.32 25.67 -6.52
CA HIS A 59 -24.64 26.30 -6.64
C HIS A 59 -25.52 26.40 -5.38
N CYS A 60 -26.44 27.37 -5.40
CA CYS A 60 -27.25 27.76 -4.25
C CYS A 60 -28.39 26.78 -3.96
N ALA A 61 -28.25 26.00 -2.89
CA ALA A 61 -29.35 25.29 -2.24
C ALA A 61 -29.19 25.37 -0.70
N ALA A 62 -30.29 25.32 0.04
CA ALA A 62 -30.26 25.52 1.48
C ALA A 62 -29.67 24.31 2.24
N SER A 63 -28.66 24.57 3.07
CA SER A 63 -28.24 23.74 4.21
C SER A 63 -27.93 22.25 3.94
N ALA A 64 -27.63 21.86 2.70
CA ALA A 64 -27.03 20.56 2.42
C ALA A 64 -25.56 20.57 2.87
N GLN A 65 -25.24 19.85 3.95
CA GLN A 65 -23.86 19.61 4.35
C GLN A 65 -23.14 18.79 3.26
N PRO A 66 -21.85 19.04 2.96
CA PRO A 66 -21.14 18.28 1.93
C PRO A 66 -21.01 16.80 2.32
N THR A 67 -21.40 15.91 1.42
CA THR A 67 -21.24 14.46 1.60
C THR A 67 -19.79 14.07 1.36
N TRP A 68 -19.04 13.88 2.45
CA TRP A 68 -17.66 13.39 2.40
C TRP A 68 -17.63 11.91 1.97
N ILE A 69 -16.92 11.61 0.88
CA ILE A 69 -16.69 10.25 0.38
C ILE A 69 -15.23 9.88 0.65
N LYS A 70 -14.98 8.75 1.32
CA LYS A 70 -13.62 8.24 1.51
C LYS A 70 -13.08 7.70 0.18
N HIS A 71 -11.98 8.28 -0.28
CA HIS A 71 -11.10 7.67 -1.27
C HIS A 71 -9.82 7.19 -0.57
N ALA A 72 -9.28 6.05 -0.99
CA ALA A 72 -8.01 5.53 -0.49
C ALA A 72 -6.92 5.82 -1.54
N VAL A 73 -5.88 6.54 -1.13
CA VAL A 73 -4.72 6.87 -1.97
C VAL A 73 -3.82 5.63 -2.14
N GLY A 74 -3.67 4.84 -1.07
CA GLY A 74 -3.12 3.50 -1.10
C GLY A 74 -2.85 2.96 0.31
N GLU A 75 -2.13 1.84 0.38
CA GLU A 75 -1.83 1.13 1.62
C GLU A 75 -0.30 1.16 1.92
N PRO A 76 0.10 1.16 3.21
CA PRO A 76 1.50 1.14 3.60
C PRO A 76 2.19 -0.22 3.34
N PRO A 77 3.53 -0.26 3.30
CA PRO A 77 4.30 -1.47 2.99
C PRO A 77 4.39 -2.47 4.15
N TYR A 78 4.22 -2.00 5.39
CA TYR A 78 4.41 -2.79 6.61
C TYR A 78 3.09 -3.01 7.35
N TYR A 79 2.93 -4.22 7.92
CA TYR A 79 1.75 -4.61 8.71
C TYR A 79 1.54 -3.75 9.98
N ARG A 80 2.60 -3.08 10.45
CA ARG A 80 2.58 -2.04 11.48
C ARG A 80 3.34 -0.79 11.00
N ALA A 81 2.80 -0.15 9.97
CA ALA A 81 3.20 1.20 9.62
C ALA A 81 2.43 2.23 10.46
N ALA A 82 3.10 3.33 10.81
CA ALA A 82 2.45 4.57 11.20
C ALA A 82 2.85 5.67 10.20
N THR A 83 1.88 6.42 9.70
CA THR A 83 2.13 7.62 8.90
C THR A 83 2.45 8.77 9.86
N GLY A 84 3.58 9.44 9.67
CA GLY A 84 4.03 10.54 10.54
C GLY A 84 3.42 11.88 10.13
N ALA A 85 3.83 12.35 8.96
CA ALA A 85 3.38 13.60 8.36
C ALA A 85 2.76 13.35 6.97
N VAL A 86 1.89 14.27 6.57
CA VAL A 86 1.33 14.34 5.21
C VAL A 86 1.48 15.76 4.69
N GLN A 87 1.88 15.91 3.42
CA GLN A 87 1.91 17.18 2.70
C GLN A 87 1.17 17.04 1.36
N ILE A 88 0.82 18.18 0.77
CA ILE A 88 0.20 18.30 -0.56
C ILE A 88 1.05 19.29 -1.35
N ALA A 89 1.48 18.90 -2.54
CA ALA A 89 2.24 19.72 -3.50
C ALA A 89 1.93 19.22 -4.92
N ASP A 90 2.25 20.01 -5.93
CA ASP A 90 2.23 19.62 -7.34
C ASP A 90 3.69 19.28 -7.69
N VAL A 91 4.04 17.99 -7.75
CA VAL A 91 5.47 17.55 -7.72
C VAL A 91 6.03 17.30 -9.12
N ASP A 92 5.21 16.90 -10.10
CA ASP A 92 5.61 16.77 -11.50
C ASP A 92 5.21 17.96 -12.39
N GLY A 93 4.46 18.93 -11.83
CA GLY A 93 4.08 20.17 -12.50
C GLY A 93 2.90 20.01 -13.47
N ASP A 94 2.14 18.91 -13.42
CA ASP A 94 1.00 18.68 -14.33
C ASP A 94 -0.27 19.51 -13.97
N GLY A 95 -0.31 20.11 -12.78
CA GLY A 95 -1.45 20.87 -12.27
C GLY A 95 -2.39 20.07 -11.36
N HIS A 96 -2.02 18.85 -10.94
CA HIS A 96 -2.80 18.00 -10.04
C HIS A 96 -2.10 17.86 -8.68
N PRO A 97 -2.70 18.36 -7.57
CA PRO A 97 -2.08 18.25 -6.26
C PRO A 97 -1.92 16.79 -5.81
N ASP A 98 -0.67 16.39 -5.60
CA ASP A 98 -0.24 15.08 -5.11
C ASP A 98 -0.38 14.95 -3.60
N VAL A 99 -0.16 13.74 -3.11
CA VAL A 99 0.01 13.48 -1.67
C VAL A 99 1.44 13.01 -1.41
N LEU A 100 2.07 13.58 -0.39
CA LEU A 100 3.36 13.16 0.14
C LEU A 100 3.18 12.64 1.56
N THR A 101 3.72 11.47 1.88
CA THR A 101 3.54 10.85 3.21
C THR A 101 4.86 10.31 3.76
N THR A 102 5.20 10.66 5.01
CA THR A 102 6.24 9.93 5.75
C THR A 102 5.65 8.71 6.44
N VAL A 103 6.35 7.59 6.36
CA VAL A 103 5.95 6.32 6.97
C VAL A 103 7.10 5.85 7.86
N ARG A 104 6.77 5.40 9.07
CA ARG A 104 7.68 4.67 9.96
C ARG A 104 7.14 3.28 10.23
N ASP A 105 8.00 2.28 10.15
CA ASP A 105 7.79 0.98 10.76
C ASP A 105 7.79 1.14 12.30
N THR A 106 6.82 0.53 13.00
CA THR A 106 6.80 0.59 14.48
C THR A 106 7.82 -0.35 15.11
N ASP A 107 8.16 -1.44 14.42
CA ASP A 107 8.94 -2.56 14.94
C ASP A 107 10.43 -2.36 14.63
N ASN A 108 10.77 -1.89 13.42
CA ASN A 108 12.12 -1.42 13.12
C ASN A 108 12.19 0.12 13.03
N PRO A 109 12.82 0.82 13.99
CA PRO A 109 12.98 2.28 13.92
C PRO A 109 13.83 2.79 12.75
N ASP A 110 14.61 1.95 12.08
CA ASP A 110 15.45 2.38 10.94
C ASP A 110 14.73 2.30 9.58
N ASN A 111 13.59 1.59 9.51
CA ASN A 111 12.75 1.45 8.31
C ASN A 111 11.82 2.67 8.10
N GLY A 112 12.40 3.86 7.96
CA GLY A 112 11.70 5.07 7.54
C GLY A 112 11.52 5.12 6.02
N ILE A 113 10.37 5.61 5.54
CA ILE A 113 10.09 5.74 4.10
C ILE A 113 9.36 7.06 3.82
N ILE A 114 9.63 7.67 2.66
CA ILE A 114 8.80 8.73 2.08
C ILE A 114 8.17 8.21 0.79
N TYR A 115 6.85 8.32 0.71
CA TYR A 115 6.11 8.10 -0.52
C TYR A 115 5.61 9.40 -1.11
N TRP A 116 5.78 9.52 -2.42
CA TRP A 116 5.05 10.43 -3.28
C TRP A 116 3.93 9.64 -3.97
N TRP A 117 2.72 10.18 -3.92
CA TRP A 117 1.52 9.62 -4.51
C TRP A 117 1.06 10.59 -5.62
N GLU A 118 1.60 10.34 -6.82
CA GLU A 118 1.39 11.09 -8.07
C GLU A 118 -0.08 10.95 -8.53
N ASN A 119 -0.81 12.07 -8.57
CA ASN A 119 -2.25 12.17 -8.76
C ASN A 119 -2.61 12.31 -10.25
N ARG A 120 -3.08 11.24 -10.88
CA ARG A 120 -3.33 11.19 -12.34
C ARG A 120 -4.56 11.97 -12.83
N GLY A 121 -5.10 12.89 -12.04
CA GLY A 121 -6.27 13.73 -12.35
C GLY A 121 -7.62 12.98 -12.41
N ASP A 122 -7.60 11.67 -12.68
CA ASP A 122 -8.75 10.79 -12.80
C ASP A 122 -9.17 10.12 -11.47
N ARG A 123 -8.51 10.51 -10.36
CA ARG A 123 -8.61 9.95 -8.99
C ARG A 123 -7.86 8.63 -8.79
N THR A 124 -7.01 8.21 -9.72
CA THR A 124 -5.98 7.18 -9.48
C THR A 124 -4.67 7.81 -9.04
N PHE A 125 -3.88 7.06 -8.28
CA PHE A 125 -2.60 7.51 -7.74
C PHE A 125 -1.51 6.49 -8.04
N ASN A 126 -0.36 6.96 -8.52
CA ASN A 126 0.85 6.17 -8.67
C ASN A 126 1.76 6.39 -7.46
N ARG A 127 2.31 5.31 -6.89
CA ARG A 127 3.17 5.38 -5.70
C ARG A 127 4.64 5.27 -6.04
N HIS A 128 5.39 6.33 -5.78
CA HIS A 128 6.84 6.39 -5.89
C HIS A 128 7.48 6.35 -4.50
N THR A 129 8.49 5.48 -4.30
CA THR A 129 9.38 5.59 -3.14
C THR A 129 10.39 6.69 -3.43
N VAL A 130 10.37 7.77 -2.66
CA VAL A 130 11.33 8.86 -2.79
C VAL A 130 12.65 8.48 -2.10
N VAL A 131 12.54 7.99 -0.87
CA VAL A 131 13.67 7.48 -0.06
C VAL A 131 13.14 6.47 0.95
N GLN A 132 13.97 5.50 1.32
CA GLN A 132 13.67 4.45 2.30
C GLN A 132 14.90 4.14 3.17
N ASP A 133 14.70 3.34 4.22
CA ASP A 133 15.73 2.80 5.13
C ASP A 133 16.56 3.89 5.84
N PHE A 134 15.89 4.99 6.26
CA PHE A 134 16.53 6.21 6.77
C PHE A 134 16.00 6.70 8.15
N GLY A 135 15.92 5.83 9.16
CA GLY A 135 15.54 6.23 10.54
C GLY A 135 14.04 6.50 10.71
N ARG A 136 13.61 7.31 11.69
CA ARG A 136 12.19 7.67 11.88
C ARG A 136 11.89 9.08 11.37
N PRO A 137 11.23 9.27 10.21
CA PRO A 137 10.82 10.58 9.74
C PRO A 137 9.64 11.14 10.56
N ASP A 138 9.79 12.35 11.11
CA ASP A 138 8.83 13.00 12.02
C ASP A 138 7.98 14.08 11.34
N ASP A 139 8.58 15.11 10.73
CA ASP A 139 7.90 16.10 9.89
C ASP A 139 8.49 16.11 8.47
N LEU A 140 7.68 16.57 7.50
CA LEU A 140 8.03 16.70 6.08
C LEU A 140 7.47 18.02 5.54
N ARG A 141 8.25 18.71 4.72
CA ARG A 141 7.83 19.89 3.95
C ARG A 141 8.18 19.69 2.48
N ALA A 142 7.28 20.14 1.62
CA ALA A 142 7.46 20.21 0.18
C ALA A 142 7.50 21.69 -0.22
N ILE A 143 8.57 22.13 -0.88
CA ILE A 143 8.78 23.53 -1.28
C ILE A 143 9.88 23.59 -2.35
N ASP A 144 9.75 24.43 -3.37
CA ASP A 144 10.87 24.88 -4.21
C ASP A 144 11.82 25.73 -3.34
N MET A 145 13.02 25.23 -3.02
CA MET A 145 13.94 25.91 -2.09
C MET A 145 14.91 26.87 -2.77
N ASP A 146 15.37 26.58 -3.99
CA ASP A 146 16.40 27.37 -4.67
C ASP A 146 15.90 28.24 -5.84
N GLY A 147 14.66 28.03 -6.29
CA GLY A 147 13.93 28.84 -7.26
C GLY A 147 13.91 28.30 -8.68
N ASP A 148 14.26 27.03 -8.91
CA ASP A 148 14.27 26.42 -10.25
C ASP A 148 12.91 25.84 -10.70
N SER A 149 11.93 25.77 -9.78
CA SER A 149 10.56 25.24 -9.93
C SER A 149 10.38 23.72 -9.81
N ASP A 150 11.43 22.93 -9.55
CA ASP A 150 11.27 21.56 -9.04
C ASP A 150 10.98 21.59 -7.51
N ILE A 151 10.29 20.58 -6.96
CA ILE A 151 9.85 20.58 -5.54
C ILE A 151 10.81 19.80 -4.64
N ASP A 152 11.54 20.48 -3.75
CA ASP A 152 12.37 19.86 -2.72
C ASP A 152 11.55 19.27 -1.56
N PHE A 153 12.15 18.28 -0.88
CA PHE A 153 11.62 17.69 0.35
C PHE A 153 12.56 17.90 1.55
N VAL A 154 12.08 18.66 2.54
CA VAL A 154 12.79 18.88 3.81
C VAL A 154 12.19 17.99 4.89
N VAL A 155 13.01 17.21 5.59
CA VAL A 155 12.57 16.14 6.48
C VAL A 155 13.29 16.21 7.83
N THR A 156 12.54 16.09 8.93
CA THR A 156 13.15 15.84 10.25
C THR A 156 13.16 14.34 10.53
N VAL A 157 14.30 13.83 10.99
CA VAL A 157 14.51 12.39 11.21
C VAL A 157 15.08 12.15 12.60
N THR A 158 14.37 11.34 13.39
CA THR A 158 14.89 10.80 14.64
C THR A 158 15.54 9.45 14.38
N PHE A 159 16.87 9.38 14.52
CA PHE A 159 17.58 8.11 14.59
C PHE A 159 17.46 7.51 16.00
N PRO A 160 17.21 6.21 16.16
CA PRO A 160 17.38 5.55 17.45
C PRO A 160 18.86 5.62 17.86
N SER A 161 19.12 5.83 19.15
CA SER A 161 20.49 5.69 19.66
C SER A 161 20.92 4.23 19.54
N SER A 162 21.96 3.95 18.74
CA SER A 162 22.58 2.62 18.65
C SER A 162 23.01 2.14 20.04
N ALA A 163 22.54 0.95 20.42
CA ALA A 163 22.82 0.30 21.71
C ALA A 163 23.82 -0.86 21.54
#